data_AF-A0A5Q5ARN2-F1
#
_entry.id   AF-A0A5Q5ARN2-F1
#
_cell.length_a   1.000
_cell.length_b   1.000
_cell.length_c   1.000
_cell.angle_alpha   90.00
_cell.angle_beta   90.00
_cell.angle_gamma   90.00
#
_symmetry.space_group_name_H-M   'P 1'
#
loop_
_entity.id
_entity.type
_entity.pdbx_description
1 polymer ?
#
loop_
_entity_poly.entity_id
_entity_poly.type
_entity_poly.pdbx_seq_one_letter_code
_entity_poly.pdbx_strand_id
1 'polypeptide(L)'
;LKEWGKYNCKLLKEKENLLTKVCAVNKRKSDCSNKCNNECYNYKNFITKKKYEIKRLAKNYVKVIRYNIFKKKIIPPDNAMDFIKLNCSDCKNVDFKTLFEFEYGKYEEKCMCQSYIDLRIKFINHGVCVYNPQTDTVSSDKRFCLEKKESKPWQCDKNSFEKVHAEGVCVSPRRQAFCLGNLSYLRSDDIFNVNNLQLLIEILMASKQEGKLLWKKYGTTFYRNDACKYINDSYADYRDVIIGNDLWNDKNSIKVQNNLNAIFERNFGHKVGKNKLFKTFKDLKIVWWILNRDHIWESMKCGISDVDARGYTCGRLDEIE
;
A
#
# COMPACT_ATOMS: atom_id res chain seq x y z
N LEU A 1 -23.72 -17.05 17.66
CA LEU A 1 -22.42 -17.79 17.62
C LEU A 1 -22.59 -19.25 17.21
N LYS A 2 -23.45 -20.06 17.85
CA LYS A 2 -23.68 -21.47 17.45
C LYS A 2 -24.10 -21.62 15.99
N GLU A 3 -25.14 -20.90 15.59
CA GLU A 3 -25.63 -20.87 14.19
C GLU A 3 -24.55 -20.38 13.21
N TRP A 4 -23.86 -19.29 13.58
CA TRP A 4 -22.73 -18.78 12.81
C TRP A 4 -21.67 -19.86 12.58
N GLY A 5 -21.28 -20.61 13.62
CA GLY A 5 -20.31 -21.70 13.50
C GLY A 5 -20.79 -22.80 12.55
N LYS A 6 -22.04 -23.27 12.74
CA LYS A 6 -22.65 -24.33 11.93
C LYS A 6 -22.66 -23.99 10.44
N TYR A 7 -23.06 -22.78 10.07
CA TYR A 7 -23.11 -22.37 8.67
C TYR A 7 -21.72 -22.08 8.09
N ASN A 8 -20.91 -21.29 8.81
CA ASN A 8 -19.69 -20.75 8.24
C ASN A 8 -18.51 -21.73 8.24
N CYS A 9 -18.43 -22.66 9.19
CA CYS A 9 -17.37 -23.67 9.17
C CYS A 9 -17.60 -24.73 8.10
N LYS A 10 -18.86 -25.08 7.83
CA LYS A 10 -19.22 -25.93 6.68
C LYS A 10 -18.85 -25.25 5.36
N LEU A 11 -19.30 -24.00 5.18
CA LEU A 11 -18.99 -23.22 3.98
C LEU A 11 -17.48 -22.95 3.81
N LEU A 12 -16.75 -22.76 4.91
CA LEU A 12 -15.29 -22.65 4.89
C LEU A 12 -14.68 -23.91 4.28
N LYS A 13 -15.03 -25.11 4.78
CA LYS A 13 -14.51 -26.39 4.24
C LYS A 13 -14.82 -26.55 2.75
N GLU A 14 -16.01 -26.18 2.30
CA GLU A 14 -16.39 -26.23 0.89
C GLU A 14 -15.50 -25.32 0.03
N LYS A 15 -15.24 -24.09 0.50
CA LYS A 15 -14.34 -23.15 -0.18
C LYS A 15 -12.89 -23.62 -0.17
N GLU A 16 -12.41 -24.18 0.94
CA GLU A 16 -11.07 -24.77 1.05
C GLU A 16 -10.86 -25.95 0.08
N ASN A 17 -11.88 -26.81 -0.05
CA ASN A 17 -11.85 -27.94 -0.99
C ASN A 17 -11.83 -27.45 -2.45
N LEU A 18 -12.60 -26.42 -2.77
CA LEU A 18 -12.59 -25.83 -4.11
C LEU A 18 -11.22 -25.22 -4.44
N LEU A 19 -10.66 -24.42 -3.52
CA LEU A 19 -9.36 -23.79 -3.69
C LEU A 19 -8.25 -24.82 -3.87
N THR A 20 -8.25 -25.88 -3.06
CA THR A 20 -7.22 -26.95 -3.18
C THR A 20 -7.33 -27.77 -4.46
N LYS A 21 -8.55 -27.96 -4.99
CA LYS A 21 -8.79 -28.64 -6.27
C LYS A 21 -8.35 -27.79 -7.47
N VAL A 22 -8.51 -26.47 -7.38
CA VAL A 22 -8.23 -25.55 -8.48
C VAL A 22 -6.76 -25.14 -8.53
N CYS A 23 -6.15 -24.83 -7.39
CA CYS A 23 -4.77 -24.34 -7.30
C CYS A 23 -3.77 -25.49 -7.13
N ALA A 24 -2.93 -25.71 -8.15
CA ALA A 24 -1.89 -26.72 -8.11
C ALA A 24 -0.69 -26.24 -7.28
N VAL A 25 -0.11 -27.13 -6.46
CA VAL A 25 1.19 -26.85 -5.80
C VAL A 25 2.28 -27.36 -6.74
N ASN A 26 2.76 -26.49 -7.62
CA ASN A 26 3.82 -26.86 -8.56
C ASN A 26 5.20 -26.71 -7.88
N LYS A 27 6.20 -27.46 -8.35
CA LYS A 27 7.61 -27.36 -7.90
C LYS A 27 8.20 -25.93 -7.97
N ARG A 28 7.54 -25.00 -8.68
CA ARG A 28 7.89 -23.56 -8.81
C ARG A 28 7.22 -22.62 -7.78
N LYS A 29 6.54 -23.14 -6.76
CA LYS A 29 5.98 -22.41 -5.59
C LYS A 29 4.83 -21.41 -5.84
N SER A 30 4.37 -21.14 -7.07
CA SER A 30 3.11 -20.38 -7.27
C SER A 30 2.32 -20.82 -8.51
N ASP A 31 1.01 -20.95 -8.36
CA ASP A 31 0.05 -21.11 -9.47
C ASP A 31 -0.57 -19.73 -9.76
N CYS A 32 -0.24 -19.19 -10.94
CA CYS A 32 -0.72 -17.90 -11.42
C CYS A 32 -1.88 -18.02 -12.43
N SER A 33 -2.49 -19.20 -12.56
CA SER A 33 -3.60 -19.37 -13.49
C SER A 33 -4.78 -18.47 -13.08
N ASN A 34 -5.50 -17.94 -14.09
CA ASN A 34 -6.69 -17.10 -13.84
C ASN A 34 -7.71 -17.81 -12.95
N LYS A 35 -7.84 -19.13 -13.09
CA LYS A 35 -8.73 -19.94 -12.28
C LYS A 35 -8.32 -19.97 -10.81
N CYS A 36 -7.03 -20.21 -10.52
CA CYS A 36 -6.53 -20.18 -9.15
C CYS A 36 -6.62 -18.79 -8.53
N ASN A 37 -6.22 -17.75 -9.27
CA ASN A 37 -6.30 -16.36 -8.83
C ASN A 37 -7.73 -15.95 -8.44
N ASN A 38 -8.72 -16.28 -9.28
CA ASN A 38 -10.14 -16.01 -9.00
C ASN A 38 -10.63 -16.74 -7.74
N GLU A 39 -10.27 -18.01 -7.55
CA GLU A 39 -10.66 -18.76 -6.35
C GLU A 39 -9.99 -18.24 -5.08
N CYS A 40 -8.70 -17.89 -5.16
CA CYS A 40 -7.99 -17.22 -4.07
C CYS A 40 -8.68 -15.91 -3.69
N TYR A 41 -9.00 -15.06 -4.67
CA TYR A 41 -9.71 -13.81 -4.45
C TYR A 41 -11.08 -14.03 -3.77
N ASN A 42 -11.87 -14.99 -4.25
CA ASN A 42 -13.15 -15.37 -3.64
C ASN A 42 -12.98 -15.85 -2.20
N TYR A 43 -11.95 -16.65 -1.92
CA TYR A 43 -11.63 -17.15 -0.59
C TYR A 43 -11.21 -16.03 0.37
N LYS A 44 -10.33 -15.12 -0.05
CA LYS A 44 -9.94 -13.91 0.70
C LYS A 44 -11.16 -13.06 1.07
N ASN A 45 -12.05 -12.80 0.10
CA ASN A 45 -13.26 -12.02 0.34
C ASN A 45 -14.17 -12.70 1.37
N PHE A 46 -14.30 -14.01 1.29
CA PHE A 46 -15.01 -14.81 2.27
C PHE A 46 -14.39 -14.67 3.67
N ILE A 47 -13.08 -14.93 3.82
CA ILE A 47 -12.37 -14.79 5.11
C ILE A 47 -12.56 -13.39 5.68
N THR A 48 -12.36 -12.35 4.86
CA THR A 48 -12.46 -10.94 5.28
C THR A 48 -13.85 -10.64 5.83
N LYS A 49 -14.91 -11.07 5.15
CA LYS A 49 -16.29 -10.93 5.60
C LYS A 49 -16.53 -11.66 6.93
N LYS A 50 -16.02 -12.89 7.06
CA LYS A 50 -16.17 -13.71 8.28
C LYS A 50 -15.39 -13.19 9.46
N LYS A 51 -14.20 -12.63 9.24
CA LYS A 51 -13.41 -11.91 10.24
C LYS A 51 -14.18 -10.70 10.80
N TYR A 52 -14.84 -9.94 9.93
CA TYR A 52 -15.67 -8.81 10.35
C TYR A 52 -16.89 -9.26 11.19
N GLU A 53 -17.64 -10.24 10.70
CA GLU A 53 -18.82 -10.79 11.39
C GLU A 53 -18.43 -11.34 12.78
N ILE A 54 -17.41 -12.19 12.85
CA ILE A 54 -16.99 -12.82 14.11
C ILE A 54 -16.43 -11.80 15.10
N LYS A 55 -15.71 -10.75 14.63
CA LYS A 55 -15.21 -9.67 15.50
C LYS A 55 -16.36 -8.95 16.22
N ARG A 56 -17.47 -8.68 15.52
CA ARG A 56 -18.67 -8.08 16.13
C ARG A 56 -19.35 -9.01 17.11
N LEU A 57 -19.54 -10.27 16.73
CA LEU A 57 -20.18 -11.28 17.59
C LEU A 57 -19.34 -11.57 18.85
N ALA A 58 -18.02 -11.68 18.71
CA ALA A 58 -17.10 -11.91 19.81
C ALA A 58 -17.12 -10.77 20.84
N LYS A 59 -17.15 -9.51 20.37
CA LYS A 59 -17.28 -8.34 21.26
C LYS A 59 -18.55 -8.41 22.11
N ASN A 60 -19.67 -8.83 21.53
CA ASN A 60 -20.93 -8.97 22.26
C ASN A 60 -20.91 -10.17 23.21
N TYR A 61 -20.33 -11.29 22.80
CA TYR A 61 -20.18 -12.47 23.65
C TYR A 61 -19.38 -12.17 24.92
N VAL A 62 -18.24 -11.48 24.80
CA VAL A 62 -17.42 -11.11 25.96
C VAL A 62 -18.20 -10.24 26.96
N LYS A 63 -19.08 -9.34 26.48
CA LYS A 63 -19.95 -8.53 27.36
C LYS A 63 -20.93 -9.41 28.15
N VAL A 64 -21.58 -10.37 27.48
CA VAL A 64 -22.54 -11.29 28.11
C VAL A 64 -21.84 -12.20 29.12
N ILE A 65 -20.67 -12.74 28.77
CA ILE A 65 -19.91 -13.61 29.68
C ILE A 65 -19.44 -12.84 30.90
N ARG A 66 -18.90 -11.62 30.75
CA ARG A 66 -18.51 -10.78 31.89
C ARG A 66 -19.70 -10.56 32.83
N TYR A 67 -20.86 -10.17 32.29
CA TYR A 67 -22.09 -9.99 33.09
C TYR A 67 -22.48 -11.25 33.87
N ASN A 68 -22.41 -12.43 33.24
CA ASN A 68 -22.78 -13.70 33.87
C ASN A 68 -21.76 -14.17 34.92
N ILE A 69 -20.46 -13.90 34.74
CA ILE A 69 -19.41 -14.19 35.73
C ILE A 69 -19.67 -13.42 37.03
N PHE A 70 -20.04 -12.13 36.94
CA PHE A 70 -20.38 -11.31 38.10
C PHE A 70 -21.61 -11.82 38.88
N LYS A 71 -22.49 -12.65 38.26
CA LYS A 71 -23.75 -13.14 38.85
C LYS A 71 -23.72 -14.60 39.38
N LYS A 72 -22.59 -15.32 39.35
CA LYS A 72 -22.38 -16.70 39.88
C LYS A 72 -23.16 -17.87 39.22
N LYS A 73 -22.77 -18.31 38.01
CA LYS A 73 -22.57 -19.74 37.60
C LYS A 73 -22.63 -19.90 36.08
N ILE A 74 -21.49 -20.32 35.51
CA ILE A 74 -21.18 -21.05 34.26
C ILE A 74 -19.80 -20.52 33.83
N ILE A 75 -18.87 -21.42 33.51
CA ILE A 75 -17.58 -21.09 32.88
C ILE A 75 -17.70 -21.50 31.41
N PRO A 76 -18.33 -20.69 30.55
CA PRO A 76 -18.19 -20.92 29.12
C PRO A 76 -16.79 -20.46 28.70
N PRO A 77 -16.28 -20.87 27.52
CA PRO A 77 -14.97 -20.43 27.05
C PRO A 77 -14.87 -18.91 27.09
N ASP A 78 -13.72 -18.42 27.54
CA ASP A 78 -13.45 -16.99 27.75
C ASP A 78 -13.45 -16.19 26.43
N ASN A 79 -13.36 -16.89 25.30
CA ASN A 79 -13.42 -16.31 23.96
C ASN A 79 -14.45 -17.00 23.06
N ALA A 80 -14.95 -16.24 22.09
CA ALA A 80 -16.02 -16.68 21.20
C ALA A 80 -15.60 -17.78 20.23
N MET A 81 -14.32 -17.85 19.86
CA MET A 81 -13.80 -18.85 18.93
C MET A 81 -13.80 -20.24 19.57
N ASP A 82 -13.37 -20.35 20.83
CA ASP A 82 -13.40 -21.61 21.57
C ASP A 82 -14.83 -22.04 21.87
N PHE A 83 -15.72 -21.10 22.15
CA PHE A 83 -17.16 -21.38 22.23
C PHE A 83 -17.70 -21.98 20.93
N ILE A 84 -17.31 -21.45 19.77
CA ILE A 84 -17.70 -22.00 18.47
C ILE A 84 -17.14 -23.42 18.29
N LYS A 85 -15.85 -23.65 18.59
CA LYS A 85 -15.21 -24.97 18.46
C LYS A 85 -15.89 -26.04 19.31
N LEU A 86 -16.27 -25.71 20.54
CA LEU A 86 -16.92 -26.65 21.46
C LEU A 86 -18.35 -26.99 21.05
N ASN A 87 -19.05 -26.05 20.41
CA ASN A 87 -20.47 -26.20 20.06
C ASN A 87 -20.71 -26.58 18.59
N CYS A 88 -19.65 -26.74 17.78
CA CYS A 88 -19.77 -27.08 16.37
C CYS A 88 -18.65 -28.04 15.95
N SER A 89 -19.03 -29.29 15.65
CA SER A 89 -18.11 -30.33 15.19
C SER A 89 -17.34 -29.92 13.93
N ASP A 90 -17.97 -29.18 13.02
CA ASP A 90 -17.33 -28.69 11.80
C ASP A 90 -16.22 -27.67 12.06
N CYS A 91 -16.28 -26.94 13.17
CA CYS A 91 -15.29 -25.95 13.55
C CYS A 91 -14.15 -26.52 14.40
N LYS A 92 -14.22 -27.80 14.83
CA LYS A 92 -13.31 -28.38 15.83
C LYS A 92 -11.83 -28.22 15.46
N ASN A 93 -11.49 -28.39 14.19
CA ASN A 93 -10.12 -28.34 13.68
C ASN A 93 -9.77 -27.00 13.01
N VAL A 94 -10.61 -25.98 13.13
CA VAL A 94 -10.35 -24.67 12.51
C VAL A 94 -9.37 -23.89 13.38
N ASP A 95 -8.20 -23.58 12.83
CA ASP A 95 -7.30 -22.61 13.44
C ASP A 95 -7.76 -21.18 13.10
N PHE A 96 -8.65 -20.63 13.93
CA PHE A 96 -9.14 -19.26 13.75
C PHE A 96 -8.04 -18.20 13.88
N LYS A 97 -6.93 -18.50 14.57
CA LYS A 97 -5.81 -17.57 14.66
C LYS A 97 -5.16 -17.46 13.29
N THR A 98 -4.69 -18.57 12.73
CA THR A 98 -4.09 -18.59 11.38
C THR A 98 -5.06 -18.12 10.31
N LEU A 99 -6.34 -18.53 10.39
CA LEU A 99 -7.37 -18.16 9.42
C LEU A 99 -7.57 -16.64 9.30
N PHE A 100 -7.49 -15.92 10.43
CA PHE A 100 -7.72 -14.47 10.46
C PHE A 100 -6.44 -13.64 10.56
N GLU A 101 -5.30 -14.24 10.86
CA GLU A 101 -3.99 -13.59 10.85
C GLU A 101 -3.55 -13.29 9.41
N PHE A 102 -3.79 -14.21 8.47
CA PHE A 102 -3.42 -14.06 7.06
C PHE A 102 -4.61 -13.75 6.16
N GLU A 103 -4.31 -13.17 5.00
CA GLU A 103 -5.30 -12.77 4.00
C GLU A 103 -5.96 -13.98 3.34
N TYR A 104 -5.16 -15.02 3.08
CA TYR A 104 -5.59 -16.32 2.56
C TYR A 104 -5.51 -17.43 3.62
N GLY A 105 -5.51 -17.09 4.91
CA GLY A 105 -5.40 -18.06 6.01
C GLY A 105 -4.20 -19.00 5.84
N LYS A 106 -4.42 -20.31 5.97
CA LYS A 106 -3.38 -21.34 5.77
C LYS A 106 -2.97 -21.56 4.30
N TYR A 107 -3.60 -20.88 3.34
CA TYR A 107 -3.36 -21.06 1.89
C TYR A 107 -2.55 -19.93 1.26
N GLU A 108 -1.87 -19.11 2.06
CA GLU A 108 -1.03 -18.00 1.58
C GLU A 108 -0.01 -18.46 0.51
N GLU A 109 0.64 -19.62 0.70
CA GLU A 109 1.58 -20.17 -0.28
C GLU A 109 0.89 -20.58 -1.59
N LYS A 110 -0.31 -21.15 -1.53
CA LYS A 110 -1.08 -21.51 -2.73
C LYS A 110 -1.56 -20.27 -3.48
N CYS A 111 -1.88 -19.21 -2.75
CA CYS A 111 -2.39 -17.95 -3.29
C CYS A 111 -1.30 -16.90 -3.53
N MET A 112 -0.01 -17.30 -3.50
CA MET A 112 1.12 -16.37 -3.57
C MET A 112 1.05 -15.43 -4.79
N CYS A 113 0.62 -15.92 -5.95
CA CYS A 113 0.46 -15.09 -7.14
C CYS A 113 -0.59 -13.99 -6.97
N GLN A 114 -1.76 -14.36 -6.42
CA GLN A 114 -2.80 -13.39 -6.11
C GLN A 114 -2.34 -12.40 -5.02
N SER A 115 -1.55 -12.84 -4.03
CA SER A 115 -0.96 -11.94 -3.03
C SER A 115 -0.03 -10.88 -3.64
N TYR A 116 0.67 -11.18 -4.73
CA TYR A 116 1.41 -10.18 -5.51
C TYR A 116 0.47 -9.29 -6.34
N ILE A 117 -0.55 -9.86 -6.98
CA ILE A 117 -1.53 -9.10 -7.77
C ILE A 117 -2.25 -8.07 -6.90
N ASP A 118 -2.51 -8.37 -5.63
CA ASP A 118 -3.18 -7.46 -4.69
C ASP A 118 -2.35 -6.20 -4.34
N LEU A 119 -1.03 -6.24 -4.57
CA LEU A 119 -0.18 -5.04 -4.47
C LEU A 119 -0.36 -4.12 -5.67
N ARG A 120 -0.71 -4.68 -6.84
CA ARG A 120 -0.96 -3.93 -8.07
C ARG A 120 -2.34 -3.29 -8.02
N ILE A 121 -2.38 -2.00 -8.30
CA ILE A 121 -3.65 -1.28 -8.43
C ILE A 121 -4.08 -1.25 -9.89
N LYS A 122 -5.35 -1.59 -10.12
CA LYS A 122 -6.03 -1.46 -11.41
C LYS A 122 -7.11 -0.40 -11.27
N PHE A 123 -7.04 0.63 -12.09
CA PHE A 123 -8.12 1.60 -12.21
C PHE A 123 -9.12 1.11 -13.25
N ILE A 124 -10.35 0.79 -12.82
CA ILE A 124 -11.37 0.16 -13.68
C ILE A 124 -12.23 1.21 -14.40
N ASN A 125 -12.48 2.37 -13.77
CA ASN A 125 -13.45 3.36 -14.25
C ASN A 125 -12.90 4.79 -14.40
N HIS A 126 -11.78 5.13 -13.76
CA HIS A 126 -11.26 6.49 -13.67
C HIS A 126 -9.78 6.48 -14.06
N GLY A 127 -9.38 7.32 -15.01
CA GLY A 127 -7.99 7.41 -15.44
C GLY A 127 -7.09 8.00 -14.34
N VAL A 128 -5.79 7.73 -14.39
CA VAL A 128 -4.79 8.25 -13.45
C VAL A 128 -4.85 9.79 -13.29
N CYS A 129 -5.25 10.52 -14.33
CA CYS A 129 -5.25 11.98 -14.36
C CYS A 129 -6.38 12.67 -13.57
N VAL A 130 -7.41 11.95 -13.11
CA VAL A 130 -8.66 12.59 -12.63
C VAL A 130 -8.60 13.04 -11.16
N TYR A 131 -7.61 12.58 -10.41
CA TYR A 131 -7.56 12.80 -8.97
C TYR A 131 -7.27 14.26 -8.62
N ASN A 132 -8.07 14.79 -7.70
CA ASN A 132 -8.01 16.16 -7.22
C ASN A 132 -7.45 16.20 -5.77
N PRO A 133 -6.34 16.92 -5.54
CA PRO A 133 -5.66 16.95 -4.24
C PRO A 133 -6.42 17.63 -3.11
N GLN A 134 -7.49 18.37 -3.43
CA GLN A 134 -8.37 18.97 -2.44
C GLN A 134 -9.54 18.05 -2.07
N THR A 135 -10.03 17.18 -2.96
CA THR A 135 -11.22 16.35 -2.69
C THR A 135 -10.88 14.89 -2.39
N ASP A 136 -9.83 14.35 -3.02
CA ASP A 136 -9.56 12.92 -3.03
C ASP A 136 -8.46 12.52 -2.03
N THR A 137 -7.91 13.51 -1.32
CA THR A 137 -6.94 13.26 -0.26
C THR A 137 -7.60 12.84 1.04
N VAL A 138 -6.95 11.93 1.78
CA VAL A 138 -7.31 11.61 3.16
C VAL A 138 -6.62 12.51 4.19
N SER A 139 -5.73 13.41 3.77
CA SER A 139 -5.12 14.36 4.69
C SER A 139 -6.16 15.37 5.19
N SER A 140 -6.23 15.50 6.52
CA SER A 140 -7.01 16.55 7.17
C SER A 140 -6.41 17.95 6.99
N ASP A 141 -5.15 18.05 6.55
CA ASP A 141 -4.39 19.28 6.37
C ASP A 141 -3.98 19.44 4.90
N LYS A 142 -4.88 20.06 4.13
CA LYS A 142 -4.78 20.16 2.67
C LYS A 142 -3.82 21.25 2.24
N ARG A 143 -2.53 20.97 2.33
CA ARG A 143 -1.45 21.84 1.83
C ARG A 143 -0.82 21.20 0.62
N PHE A 144 -0.90 21.90 -0.51
CA PHE A 144 -0.39 21.38 -1.78
C PHE A 144 0.92 22.06 -2.20
N CYS A 145 1.60 21.46 -3.18
CA CYS A 145 2.94 21.89 -3.57
C CYS A 145 2.95 23.29 -4.18
N LEU A 146 3.90 24.09 -3.71
CA LEU A 146 4.12 25.46 -4.14
C LEU A 146 4.86 25.53 -5.48
N GLU A 147 4.77 26.68 -6.16
CA GLU A 147 5.53 26.91 -7.37
C GLU A 147 7.05 26.79 -7.15
N LYS A 148 7.73 26.29 -8.17
CA LYS A 148 9.18 26.08 -8.16
C LYS A 148 9.88 27.44 -8.23
N LYS A 149 10.18 28.03 -7.06
CA LYS A 149 10.93 29.29 -6.96
C LYS A 149 12.33 29.20 -7.58
N GLU A 150 12.98 30.35 -7.74
CA GLU A 150 14.31 30.48 -8.33
C GLU A 150 15.39 29.65 -7.62
N SER A 151 16.52 29.48 -8.34
CA SER A 151 17.61 28.55 -8.06
C SER A 151 18.12 28.62 -6.63
N LYS A 152 17.79 27.60 -5.82
CA LYS A 152 18.59 27.28 -4.63
C LYS A 152 19.96 26.75 -5.10
N PRO A 153 21.06 27.00 -4.38
CA PRO A 153 22.31 26.29 -4.64
C PRO A 153 22.16 24.80 -4.30
N TRP A 154 23.05 23.97 -4.84
CA TRP A 154 23.20 22.58 -4.37
C TRP A 154 23.49 22.59 -2.87
N GLN A 155 22.79 21.75 -2.11
CA GLN A 155 23.03 21.63 -0.68
C GLN A 155 23.91 20.42 -0.41
N CYS A 156 25.13 20.70 0.01
CA CYS A 156 26.16 19.70 0.34
C CYS A 156 26.54 19.76 1.83
N ASP A 157 25.64 20.27 2.69
CA ASP A 157 26.00 20.62 4.07
C ASP A 157 26.49 19.38 4.84
N LYS A 158 27.80 19.35 5.07
CA LYS A 158 28.52 18.29 5.76
C LYS A 158 27.94 18.01 7.13
N ASN A 159 27.50 19.04 7.86
CA ASN A 159 27.06 18.88 9.25
C ASN A 159 25.72 18.13 9.40
N SER A 160 24.86 18.17 8.38
CA SER A 160 23.56 17.50 8.35
C SER A 160 23.60 16.17 7.59
N PHE A 161 24.39 16.04 6.53
CA PHE A 161 24.48 14.81 5.73
C PHE A 161 25.61 13.85 6.11
N GLU A 162 26.79 14.32 6.57
CA GLU A 162 27.88 13.39 6.98
C GLU A 162 27.49 12.57 8.22
N LYS A 163 26.69 13.15 9.14
CA LYS A 163 26.15 12.43 10.30
C LYS A 163 25.17 11.30 9.94
N VAL A 164 24.60 11.32 8.74
CA VAL A 164 23.53 10.39 8.31
C VAL A 164 24.00 9.46 7.19
N HIS A 165 24.84 9.92 6.27
CA HIS A 165 25.25 9.19 5.06
C HIS A 165 26.76 9.05 4.88
N ALA A 166 27.60 9.63 5.74
CA ALA A 166 29.08 9.54 5.75
C ALA A 166 29.85 9.90 4.45
N GLU A 167 29.17 10.19 3.34
CA GLU A 167 29.76 10.20 1.98
C GLU A 167 29.70 11.56 1.24
N GLY A 168 29.49 12.69 1.93
CA GLY A 168 29.54 14.01 1.28
C GLY A 168 28.46 14.24 0.21
N VAL A 169 27.24 13.76 0.48
CA VAL A 169 26.08 13.85 -0.42
C VAL A 169 25.70 15.31 -0.69
N CYS A 170 25.50 15.66 -1.96
CA CYS A 170 24.94 16.93 -2.41
C CYS A 170 23.55 16.72 -3.00
N VAL A 171 22.56 17.52 -2.55
CA VAL A 171 21.18 17.42 -3.03
C VAL A 171 20.81 18.57 -3.96
N SER A 172 20.27 18.19 -5.12
CA SER A 172 19.95 19.12 -6.20
C SER A 172 18.85 20.12 -5.81
N PRO A 173 18.85 21.33 -6.39
CA PRO A 173 17.80 22.32 -6.16
C PRO A 173 16.40 21.81 -6.52
N ARG A 174 16.32 20.91 -7.51
CA ARG A 174 15.08 20.21 -7.90
C ARG A 174 14.55 19.34 -6.75
N ARG A 175 15.40 18.46 -6.19
CA ARG A 175 15.03 17.58 -5.06
C ARG A 175 14.70 18.38 -3.79
N GLN A 176 15.40 19.49 -3.54
CA GLN A 176 15.09 20.40 -2.43
C GLN A 176 13.70 21.05 -2.54
N ALA A 177 13.17 21.19 -3.77
CA ALA A 177 11.84 21.72 -4.05
C ALA A 177 10.85 20.63 -4.46
N PHE A 178 11.18 19.35 -4.23
CA PHE A 178 10.40 18.20 -4.64
C PHE A 178 8.99 18.21 -4.03
N CYS A 179 7.99 17.95 -4.85
CA CYS A 179 6.61 17.86 -4.40
C CYS A 179 6.36 16.49 -3.76
N LEU A 180 6.01 16.46 -2.48
CA LEU A 180 5.50 15.26 -1.81
C LEU A 180 3.98 15.33 -1.56
N GLY A 181 3.35 16.41 -2.02
CA GLY A 181 1.92 16.65 -1.88
C GLY A 181 1.43 16.52 -0.44
N ASN A 182 0.26 15.91 -0.28
CA ASN A 182 -0.39 15.72 1.01
C ASN A 182 0.30 14.65 1.87
N LEU A 183 1.23 13.83 1.33
CA LEU A 183 1.99 12.85 2.12
C LEU A 183 2.80 13.54 3.25
N SER A 184 3.30 14.74 2.98
CA SER A 184 4.00 15.59 3.97
C SER A 184 3.08 16.09 5.09
N TYR A 185 1.77 16.08 4.88
CA TYR A 185 0.78 16.67 5.77
C TYR A 185 -0.09 15.63 6.47
N LEU A 186 -0.02 14.35 6.08
CA LEU A 186 -0.64 13.26 6.82
C LEU A 186 -0.27 13.32 8.31
N ARG A 187 -1.32 13.31 9.14
CA ARG A 187 -1.27 13.18 10.60
C ARG A 187 -1.39 11.72 10.98
N SER A 188 -1.08 11.41 12.24
CA SER A 188 -1.17 10.04 12.77
C SER A 188 -2.55 9.41 12.53
N ASP A 189 -3.64 10.18 12.73
CA ASP A 189 -5.00 9.69 12.51
C ASP A 189 -5.32 9.47 11.02
N ASP A 190 -4.80 10.30 10.12
CA ASP A 190 -4.99 10.17 8.68
C ASP A 190 -4.37 8.85 8.16
N ILE A 191 -3.18 8.49 8.67
CA ILE A 191 -2.47 7.24 8.33
C ILE A 191 -3.37 6.03 8.56
N PHE A 192 -4.27 6.08 9.56
CA PHE A 192 -5.18 4.98 9.82
C PHE A 192 -6.28 4.80 8.76
N ASN A 193 -6.40 5.71 7.80
CA ASN A 193 -7.36 5.61 6.71
C ASN A 193 -6.68 5.35 5.35
N VAL A 194 -5.35 5.36 5.29
CA VAL A 194 -4.60 5.10 4.07
C VAL A 194 -4.52 3.60 3.80
N ASN A 195 -5.35 3.12 2.88
CA ASN A 195 -5.21 1.79 2.30
C ASN A 195 -4.27 1.80 1.08
N ASN A 196 -4.00 0.64 0.47
CA ASN A 196 -3.14 0.53 -0.72
C ASN A 196 -3.55 1.49 -1.86
N LEU A 197 -4.83 1.48 -2.22
CA LEU A 197 -5.38 2.33 -3.29
C LEU A 197 -5.18 3.82 -2.96
N GLN A 198 -5.50 4.22 -1.74
CA GLN A 198 -5.35 5.60 -1.28
C GLN A 198 -3.88 6.03 -1.28
N LEU A 199 -2.95 5.15 -0.85
CA LEU A 199 -1.52 5.44 -0.91
C LEU A 199 -1.08 5.79 -2.34
N LEU A 200 -1.49 4.99 -3.32
CA LEU A 200 -1.18 5.30 -4.72
C LEU A 200 -1.82 6.64 -5.12
N ILE A 201 -3.09 6.88 -4.80
CA ILE A 201 -3.78 8.14 -5.14
C ILE A 201 -3.03 9.36 -4.59
N GLU A 202 -2.56 9.35 -3.34
CA GLU A 202 -1.75 10.43 -2.77
C GLU A 202 -0.45 10.66 -3.56
N ILE A 203 0.24 9.58 -3.96
CA ILE A 203 1.45 9.65 -4.77
C ILE A 203 1.15 10.18 -6.18
N LEU A 204 0.05 9.73 -6.81
CA LEU A 204 -0.37 10.22 -8.12
C LEU A 204 -0.65 11.72 -8.07
N MET A 205 -1.38 12.20 -7.07
CA MET A 205 -1.65 13.64 -6.94
C MET A 205 -0.36 14.44 -6.77
N ALA A 206 0.59 13.97 -5.95
CA ALA A 206 1.90 14.61 -5.81
C ALA A 206 2.69 14.60 -7.13
N SER A 207 2.77 13.45 -7.82
CA SER A 207 3.57 13.31 -9.05
C SER A 207 2.99 14.11 -10.21
N LYS A 208 1.66 14.19 -10.32
CA LYS A 208 0.97 15.08 -11.28
C LYS A 208 1.41 16.52 -11.09
N GLN A 209 1.40 16.99 -9.84
CA GLN A 209 1.79 18.36 -9.53
C GLN A 209 3.28 18.60 -9.75
N GLU A 210 4.13 17.62 -9.43
CA GLU A 210 5.57 17.69 -9.72
C GLU A 210 5.81 17.87 -11.22
N GLY A 211 5.16 17.04 -12.06
CA GLY A 211 5.25 17.13 -13.52
C GLY A 211 4.79 18.49 -14.05
N LYS A 212 3.64 18.97 -13.57
CA LYS A 212 3.09 20.30 -13.90
C LYS A 212 4.05 21.44 -13.56
N LEU A 213 4.57 21.44 -12.34
CA LEU A 213 5.41 22.52 -11.84
C LEU A 213 6.80 22.53 -12.47
N LEU A 214 7.39 21.35 -12.73
CA LEU A 214 8.64 21.25 -13.47
C LEU A 214 8.46 21.69 -14.92
N TRP A 215 7.37 21.30 -15.58
CA TRP A 215 7.12 21.72 -16.95
C TRP A 215 6.92 23.22 -17.08
N LYS A 216 6.15 23.84 -16.16
CA LYS A 216 6.04 25.31 -16.11
C LYS A 216 7.39 26.01 -15.99
N LYS A 217 8.34 25.43 -15.24
CA LYS A 217 9.67 26.02 -15.02
C LYS A 217 10.63 25.80 -16.18
N TYR A 218 10.65 24.60 -16.75
CA TYR A 218 11.69 24.15 -17.68
C TYR A 218 11.18 23.90 -19.11
N GLY A 219 9.92 23.53 -19.30
CA GLY A 219 9.35 23.09 -20.58
C GLY A 219 9.15 24.19 -21.62
N THR A 220 9.23 25.46 -21.20
CA THR A 220 9.16 26.64 -22.07
C THR A 220 10.50 27.33 -22.26
N THR A 221 11.46 27.11 -21.36
CA THR A 221 12.74 27.81 -21.28
C THR A 221 13.93 26.97 -21.78
N PHE A 222 13.84 25.64 -21.70
CA PHE A 222 14.89 24.72 -22.14
C PHE A 222 14.47 23.94 -23.39
N TYR A 223 15.46 23.34 -24.07
CA TYR A 223 15.18 22.29 -25.05
C TYR A 223 14.39 21.17 -24.39
N ARG A 224 13.39 20.64 -25.09
CA ARG A 224 12.42 19.66 -24.54
C ARG A 224 13.10 18.47 -23.86
N ASN A 225 14.17 17.96 -24.46
CA ASN A 225 14.92 16.84 -23.91
C ASN A 225 15.51 17.15 -22.53
N ASP A 226 15.94 18.39 -22.29
CA ASP A 226 16.48 18.80 -20.99
C ASP A 226 15.39 18.98 -19.94
N ALA A 227 14.22 19.50 -20.32
CA ALA A 227 13.06 19.53 -19.44
C ALA A 227 12.62 18.11 -19.03
N CYS A 228 12.61 17.17 -19.97
CA CYS A 228 12.28 15.77 -19.70
C CYS A 228 13.30 15.04 -18.82
N LYS A 229 14.58 15.44 -18.81
CA LYS A 229 15.56 14.92 -17.84
C LYS A 229 15.14 15.26 -16.40
N TYR A 230 14.75 16.51 -16.13
CA TYR A 230 14.28 16.88 -14.79
C TYR A 230 13.01 16.13 -14.36
N ILE A 231 12.11 15.83 -15.30
CA ILE A 231 10.92 15.01 -15.04
C ILE A 231 11.33 13.58 -14.67
N ASN A 232 12.25 12.97 -15.44
CA ASN A 232 12.76 11.63 -15.15
C ASN A 232 13.54 11.56 -13.82
N ASP A 233 14.34 12.57 -13.51
CA ASP A 233 15.04 12.66 -12.23
C ASP A 233 14.05 12.72 -11.05
N SER A 234 12.97 13.51 -11.17
CA SER A 234 11.92 13.52 -10.14
C SER A 234 11.14 12.21 -10.07
N TYR A 235 10.93 11.51 -11.19
CA TYR A 235 10.36 10.16 -11.17
C TYR A 235 11.25 9.15 -10.44
N ALA A 236 12.57 9.22 -10.64
CA ALA A 236 13.54 8.43 -9.88
C ALA A 236 13.54 8.80 -8.38
N ASP A 237 13.43 10.08 -8.04
CA ASP A 237 13.31 10.49 -6.64
C ASP A 237 12.04 9.93 -5.98
N TYR A 238 10.90 9.84 -6.69
CA TYR A 238 9.71 9.18 -6.16
C TYR A 238 9.98 7.71 -5.83
N ARG A 239 10.70 6.98 -6.70
CA ARG A 239 11.12 5.60 -6.44
C ARG A 239 11.91 5.51 -5.15
N ASP A 240 12.92 6.37 -5.01
CA ASP A 240 13.83 6.32 -3.86
C ASP A 240 13.14 6.75 -2.56
N VAL A 241 12.22 7.72 -2.61
CA VAL A 241 11.36 8.07 -1.46
C VAL A 241 10.46 6.89 -1.07
N ILE A 242 9.80 6.25 -2.04
CA ILE A 242 8.86 5.14 -1.75
C ILE A 242 9.60 3.92 -1.17
N ILE A 243 10.72 3.55 -1.76
CA ILE A 243 11.53 2.39 -1.34
C ILE A 243 12.31 2.69 -0.05
N GLY A 244 12.65 3.95 0.20
CA GLY A 244 13.45 4.39 1.35
C GLY A 244 14.95 4.41 1.09
N ASN A 245 15.35 4.74 -0.14
CA ASN A 245 16.74 5.04 -0.53
C ASN A 245 17.01 6.54 -0.61
N ASP A 246 15.97 7.38 -0.52
CA ASP A 246 16.13 8.83 -0.61
C ASP A 246 17.09 9.35 0.47
N LEU A 247 18.06 10.14 0.01
CA LEU A 247 19.16 10.65 0.85
C LEU A 247 18.86 12.04 1.41
N TRP A 248 17.75 12.66 1.02
CA TRP A 248 17.38 13.99 1.49
C TRP A 248 16.74 13.90 2.88
N ASN A 249 17.37 14.52 3.88
CA ASN A 249 17.04 14.34 5.29
C ASN A 249 16.36 15.57 5.93
N ASP A 250 15.68 16.39 5.14
CA ASP A 250 14.91 17.51 5.70
C ASP A 250 13.72 17.01 6.54
N LYS A 251 13.18 17.92 7.37
CA LYS A 251 12.06 17.60 8.27
C LYS A 251 10.86 16.99 7.53
N ASN A 252 10.56 17.45 6.31
CA ASN A 252 9.44 16.92 5.54
C ASN A 252 9.74 15.53 5.00
N SER A 253 10.93 15.29 4.44
CA SER A 253 11.29 13.97 3.89
C SER A 253 11.41 12.91 4.99
N ILE A 254 11.97 13.24 6.15
CA ILE A 254 11.94 12.34 7.32
C ILE A 254 10.50 12.00 7.72
N LYS A 255 9.63 13.01 7.79
CA LYS A 255 8.22 12.81 8.15
C LYS A 255 7.52 11.91 7.12
N VAL A 256 7.70 12.16 5.83
CA VAL A 256 7.12 11.33 4.77
C VAL A 256 7.66 9.91 4.82
N GLN A 257 8.95 9.72 5.05
CA GLN A 257 9.54 8.39 5.17
C GLN A 257 8.94 7.61 6.34
N ASN A 258 8.76 8.25 7.50
CA ASN A 258 8.10 7.65 8.65
C ASN A 258 6.63 7.31 8.38
N ASN A 259 5.91 8.23 7.72
CA ASN A 259 4.52 8.00 7.31
C ASN A 259 4.40 6.82 6.35
N LEU A 260 5.25 6.75 5.32
CA LEU A 260 5.29 5.65 4.37
C LEU A 260 5.60 4.33 5.09
N ASN A 261 6.59 4.29 5.97
CA ASN A 261 6.89 3.10 6.77
C ASN A 261 5.67 2.62 7.57
N ALA A 262 4.97 3.53 8.26
CA ALA A 262 3.77 3.20 9.01
C ALA A 262 2.62 2.69 8.11
N ILE A 263 2.42 3.31 6.94
CA ILE A 263 1.40 2.90 5.96
C ILE A 263 1.72 1.50 5.41
N PHE A 264 2.97 1.23 5.02
CA PHE A 264 3.39 -0.07 4.50
C PHE A 264 3.31 -1.17 5.57
N GLU A 265 3.78 -0.91 6.79
CA GLU A 265 3.64 -1.81 7.95
C GLU A 265 2.17 -2.17 8.18
N ARG A 266 1.30 -1.16 8.22
CA ARG A 266 -0.12 -1.36 8.47
C ARG A 266 -0.79 -2.17 7.35
N ASN A 267 -0.55 -1.80 6.09
CA ASN A 267 -1.22 -2.44 4.96
C ASN A 267 -0.67 -3.85 4.70
N PHE A 268 0.62 -4.09 4.96
CA PHE A 268 1.31 -5.27 4.46
C PHE A 268 2.29 -5.94 5.44
N GLY A 269 2.37 -5.51 6.70
CA GLY A 269 3.32 -6.09 7.66
C GLY A 269 3.15 -7.58 7.88
N HIS A 270 1.92 -8.10 7.74
CA HIS A 270 1.65 -9.54 7.74
C HIS A 270 2.32 -10.32 6.58
N LYS A 271 2.77 -9.64 5.53
CA LYS A 271 3.50 -10.18 4.37
C LYS A 271 5.02 -10.13 4.55
N VAL A 272 5.55 -9.55 5.62
CA VAL A 272 6.99 -9.36 5.85
C VAL A 272 7.49 -10.20 7.03
N GLY A 273 8.59 -10.94 6.85
CA GLY A 273 9.25 -11.73 7.89
C GLY A 273 9.97 -12.97 7.37
N LYS A 274 10.69 -13.69 8.26
CA LYS A 274 11.58 -14.82 7.91
C LYS A 274 10.92 -15.91 7.04
N ASN A 275 9.63 -16.16 7.26
CA ASN A 275 8.84 -17.17 6.54
C ASN A 275 7.59 -16.55 5.89
N LYS A 276 7.66 -15.28 5.46
CA LYS A 276 6.57 -14.59 4.78
C LYS A 276 6.92 -14.34 3.30
N LEU A 277 5.96 -13.79 2.57
CA LEU A 277 6.09 -13.46 1.15
C LEU A 277 7.33 -12.59 0.85
N PHE A 278 7.60 -11.62 1.73
CA PHE A 278 8.74 -10.74 1.66
C PHE A 278 9.63 -10.94 2.88
N LYS A 279 10.94 -10.96 2.67
CA LYS A 279 11.91 -11.05 3.77
C LYS A 279 11.96 -9.74 4.55
N THR A 280 11.92 -8.61 3.84
CA THR A 280 12.00 -7.26 4.43
C THR A 280 10.93 -6.32 3.83
N PHE A 281 10.66 -5.20 4.51
CA PHE A 281 9.82 -4.14 3.96
C PHE A 281 10.41 -3.51 2.70
N LYS A 282 11.74 -3.50 2.58
CA LYS A 282 12.42 -2.98 1.38
C LYS A 282 12.07 -3.81 0.15
N ASP A 283 12.10 -5.14 0.26
CA ASP A 283 11.71 -6.04 -0.83
C ASP A 283 10.25 -5.82 -1.25
N LEU A 284 9.36 -5.65 -0.26
CA LEU A 284 7.95 -5.38 -0.49
C LEU A 284 7.74 -4.06 -1.23
N LYS A 285 8.39 -2.98 -0.78
CA LYS A 285 8.29 -1.66 -1.40
C LYS A 285 8.85 -1.63 -2.82
N ILE A 286 9.93 -2.38 -3.10
CA ILE A 286 10.48 -2.55 -4.46
C ILE A 286 9.42 -3.18 -5.37
N VAL A 287 8.80 -4.28 -4.95
CA VAL A 287 7.76 -4.95 -5.75
C VAL A 287 6.54 -4.05 -5.91
N TRP A 288 6.11 -3.36 -4.84
CA TRP A 288 5.02 -2.40 -4.91
C TRP A 288 5.30 -1.28 -5.92
N TRP A 289 6.52 -0.72 -5.92
CA TRP A 289 6.94 0.27 -6.90
C TRP A 289 6.85 -0.28 -8.31
N ILE A 290 7.48 -1.43 -8.60
CA ILE A 290 7.46 -2.05 -9.93
C ILE A 290 6.04 -2.23 -10.46
N LEU A 291 5.10 -2.64 -9.60
CA LEU A 291 3.72 -2.90 -9.99
C LEU A 291 2.88 -1.64 -10.24
N ASN A 292 3.29 -0.47 -9.72
CA ASN A 292 2.50 0.76 -9.74
C ASN A 292 3.22 1.95 -10.41
N ARG A 293 4.51 1.82 -10.74
CA ARG A 293 5.35 2.91 -11.29
C ARG A 293 4.83 3.49 -12.60
N ASP A 294 4.18 2.68 -13.42
CA ASP A 294 3.59 3.14 -14.68
C ASP A 294 2.48 4.16 -14.43
N HIS A 295 1.61 3.92 -13.44
CA HIS A 295 0.60 4.91 -13.04
C HIS A 295 1.25 6.21 -12.56
N ILE A 296 2.34 6.12 -11.80
CA ILE A 296 3.05 7.29 -11.29
C ILE A 296 3.64 8.11 -12.45
N TRP A 297 4.20 7.44 -13.46
CA TRP A 297 4.69 8.09 -14.68
C TRP A 297 3.57 8.74 -15.50
N GLU A 298 2.49 8.00 -15.76
CA GLU A 298 1.31 8.52 -16.46
C GLU A 298 0.78 9.79 -15.76
N SER A 299 0.75 9.79 -14.43
CA SER A 299 0.35 10.96 -13.64
C SER A 299 1.24 12.18 -13.88
N MET A 300 2.56 12.00 -13.94
CA MET A 300 3.49 13.10 -14.26
C MET A 300 3.21 13.66 -15.67
N LYS A 301 2.91 12.79 -16.65
CA LYS A 301 2.50 13.21 -18.00
C LYS A 301 1.17 13.95 -18.01
N CYS A 302 0.20 13.58 -17.17
CA CYS A 302 -1.03 14.36 -16.97
C CYS A 302 -0.68 15.79 -16.53
N GLY A 303 0.25 15.92 -15.58
CA GLY A 303 0.71 17.23 -15.09
C GLY A 303 1.31 18.12 -16.17
N ILE A 304 2.12 17.53 -17.06
CA ILE A 304 2.67 18.22 -18.23
C ILE A 304 1.53 18.67 -19.16
N SER A 305 0.62 17.75 -19.48
CA SER A 305 -0.50 18.00 -20.40
C SER A 305 -1.46 19.08 -19.90
N ASP A 306 -1.63 19.21 -18.57
CA ASP A 306 -2.45 20.26 -17.95
C ASP A 306 -1.94 21.69 -18.23
N VAL A 307 -0.67 21.85 -18.63
CA VAL A 307 -0.05 23.18 -18.83
C VAL A 307 0.63 23.36 -20.18
N ASP A 308 0.85 22.28 -20.94
CA ASP A 308 1.44 22.35 -22.27
C ASP A 308 0.37 22.37 -23.36
N ALA A 309 0.01 23.56 -23.83
CA ALA A 309 -0.97 23.74 -24.91
C ALA A 309 -0.55 23.11 -26.26
N ARG A 310 0.69 22.64 -26.39
CA ARG A 310 1.25 22.07 -27.63
C ARG A 310 1.10 20.55 -27.68
N GLY A 311 0.64 19.93 -26.59
CA GLY A 311 0.42 18.48 -26.50
C GLY A 311 1.71 17.66 -26.37
N TYR A 312 2.82 18.26 -25.89
CA TYR A 312 4.06 17.52 -25.69
C TYR A 312 4.00 16.58 -24.49
N THR A 313 4.79 15.52 -24.59
CA THR A 313 5.00 14.56 -23.51
C THR A 313 6.45 14.12 -23.44
N CYS A 314 6.86 13.58 -22.30
CA CYS A 314 8.18 13.03 -22.08
C CYS A 314 8.15 11.50 -22.23
N GLY A 315 9.21 10.94 -22.81
CA GLY A 315 9.51 9.50 -22.71
C GLY A 315 10.15 9.19 -21.37
N ARG A 316 9.87 7.99 -20.83
CA ARG A 316 10.50 7.50 -19.61
C ARG A 316 11.86 6.91 -19.95
N LEU A 317 12.91 7.27 -19.23
CA LEU A 317 14.28 6.85 -19.56
C LEU A 317 14.50 5.33 -19.41
N ASP A 318 13.76 4.65 -18.54
CA ASP A 318 13.80 3.18 -18.39
C ASP A 318 13.06 2.41 -19.51
N GLU A 319 12.50 3.11 -20.50
CA GLU A 319 11.96 2.55 -21.75
C GLU A 319 12.89 2.81 -22.95
N ILE A 320 14.03 3.47 -22.74
CA ILE A 320 14.97 3.90 -23.80
C ILE A 320 16.32 3.13 -23.71
N GLU A 321 16.54 2.34 -22.64
CA GLU A 321 17.62 1.34 -22.50
C GLU A 321 17.07 -0.09 -22.58
#